data_AF-A0AAT9HAS7-F1
#
_entry.id   AF-A0AAT9HAS7-F1
#
_cell.length_a   1.000
_cell.length_b   1.000
_cell.length_c   1.000
_cell.angle_alpha   90.00
_cell.angle_beta   90.00
_cell.angle_gamma   90.00
#
_symmetry.space_group_name_H-M   'P 1'
#
loop_
_entity.id
_entity.type
_entity.pdbx_description
1 polymer ?
#
loop_
_entity_poly.entity_id
_entity_poly.type
_entity_poly.pdbx_seq_one_letter_code
_entity_poly.pdbx_strand_id
1 'polypeptide(L)'
;MLAAHLRARTTEETAGHLLGLPDVKEFLHHGHQLREVAGFAQLLGRYAAGEVSEQEVADFSLVSLENQVQEWFEEDENAVHLRDKAFLIALAAFDDGPYALTAELSDLLYGFLQQTENRARVPEIPVFGTHIGKRLQLARAGRHEGEEHTEWGPVTQTKAAFDDVRTSLVLLREVWTGHPSARPALIAWLRRLADDGRPLVRTRAASTVAVLARTDLPSAMALVIEPWATAGRFRHRLVAVNALTLAHHIGTPNIPRILDAWSRTDDRRLHWVAVRAYALIGPERPAQALAALRHATRALYRHPGDPDDFDREMARELTQAVELLLLSPAEAEVLTDLRSRLDDEPAVRDLSLDGFISACRHTEGDERYGTPLVLRWYARAATDDDRTVAEGIAHLWQEALGDPRHTGSALVALGDWVLAADRSTTNEWALAALLPRLVTSPTEYQRLSHLLRTLPGEDGSPPPEVAARLLSTLPPR
;
A
#
# COMPACT_ATOMS: atom_id res chain seq x y z
N MET A 1 20.59 33.33 12.14
CA MET A 1 20.66 34.30 11.01
C MET A 1 19.38 35.11 10.85
N LEU A 2 18.18 34.50 10.82
CA LEU A 2 16.89 35.22 10.72
C LEU A 2 16.74 36.35 11.77
N ALA A 3 17.08 36.08 13.02
CA ALA A 3 17.07 37.08 14.10
C ALA A 3 17.93 38.33 13.81
N ALA A 4 19.07 38.18 13.12
CA ALA A 4 19.91 39.31 12.74
C ALA A 4 19.26 40.14 11.61
N HIS A 5 18.61 39.50 10.65
CA HIS A 5 17.88 40.19 9.58
C HIS A 5 16.59 40.87 10.06
N LEU A 6 15.94 40.35 11.11
CA LEU A 6 14.78 40.98 11.74
C LEU A 6 15.18 42.18 12.59
N ARG A 7 16.23 42.06 13.43
CA ARG A 7 16.73 43.18 14.25
C ARG A 7 17.23 44.37 13.43
N ALA A 8 17.64 44.14 12.18
CA ALA A 8 17.99 45.22 11.25
C ALA A 8 16.77 45.96 10.68
N ARG A 9 15.56 45.44 10.88
CA ARG A 9 14.31 45.91 10.24
C ARG A 9 13.20 46.26 11.23
N THR A 10 13.26 45.77 12.47
CA THR A 10 12.24 45.98 13.51
C THR A 10 12.90 46.23 14.87
N THR A 11 12.09 46.60 15.87
CA THR A 11 12.58 46.74 17.26
C THR A 11 12.91 45.37 17.87
N GLU A 12 13.74 45.36 18.91
CA GLU A 12 14.13 44.11 19.59
C GLU A 12 12.94 43.35 20.21
N GLU A 13 11.95 44.08 20.73
CA GLU A 13 10.71 43.53 21.27
C GLU A 13 9.83 42.91 20.17
N THR A 14 9.63 43.62 19.06
CA THR A 14 8.89 43.10 17.90
C THR A 14 9.59 41.90 17.27
N ALA A 15 10.92 41.91 17.15
CA ALA A 15 11.68 40.78 16.62
C ALA A 15 11.56 39.55 17.52
N GLY A 16 11.55 39.72 18.85
CA GLY A 16 11.31 38.63 19.80
C GLY A 16 9.92 38.02 19.66
N HIS A 17 8.89 38.85 19.48
CA HIS A 17 7.52 38.38 19.26
C HIS A 17 7.39 37.59 17.94
N LEU A 18 7.93 38.12 16.83
CA LEU A 18 7.88 37.47 15.52
C LEU A 18 8.60 36.11 15.51
N LEU A 19 9.75 35.99 16.18
CA LEU A 19 10.47 34.71 16.31
C LEU A 19 9.70 33.67 17.15
N GLY A 20 8.72 34.12 17.94
CA GLY A 20 7.85 33.26 18.74
C GLY A 20 6.70 32.63 17.97
N LEU A 21 6.36 33.16 16.78
CA LEU A 21 5.24 32.70 15.98
C LEU A 21 5.42 31.24 15.54
N PRO A 22 4.34 30.42 15.54
CA PRO A 22 4.39 29.02 15.10
C PRO A 22 4.99 28.88 13.69
N ASP A 23 4.56 29.71 12.74
CA ASP A 23 5.01 29.63 11.34
C ASP A 23 6.50 29.97 11.17
N VAL A 24 7.02 30.84 12.03
CA VAL A 24 8.45 31.19 12.04
C VAL A 24 9.28 30.04 12.61
N LYS A 25 8.75 29.33 13.62
CA LYS A 25 9.41 28.11 14.14
C LYS A 25 9.38 26.98 13.12
N GLU A 26 8.27 26.82 12.40
CA GLU A 26 8.15 25.87 11.30
C GLU A 26 9.15 26.19 10.17
N PHE A 27 9.21 27.45 9.71
CA PHE A 27 10.21 27.89 8.74
C PHE A 27 11.64 27.57 9.22
N LEU A 28 11.98 27.88 10.47
CA LEU A 28 13.32 27.59 11.01
C LEU A 28 13.65 26.09 11.13
N HIS A 29 12.66 25.20 11.09
CA HIS A 29 12.88 23.76 11.11
C HIS A 29 13.42 23.24 9.77
N HIS A 30 13.22 23.97 8.67
CA HIS A 30 13.62 23.57 7.33
C HIS A 30 14.95 24.20 6.91
N GLY A 31 15.67 23.52 6.00
CA GLY A 31 16.93 24.01 5.44
C GLY A 31 16.72 25.11 4.40
N HIS A 32 16.92 26.38 4.78
CA HIS A 32 16.72 27.54 3.90
C HIS A 32 18.00 28.22 3.42
N GLN A 33 17.99 28.73 2.20
CA GLN A 33 19.06 29.57 1.67
C GLN A 33 19.03 30.98 2.26
N LEU A 34 20.17 31.68 2.21
CA LEU A 34 20.27 33.06 2.69
C LEU A 34 19.27 34.00 1.99
N ARG A 35 19.00 33.80 0.69
CA ARG A 35 18.01 34.59 -0.06
C ARG A 35 16.59 34.41 0.49
N GLU A 36 16.23 33.19 0.87
CA GLU A 36 14.92 32.81 1.42
C GLU A 36 14.76 33.37 2.83
N VAL A 37 15.81 33.26 3.66
CA VAL A 37 15.85 33.87 5.01
C VAL A 37 15.72 35.40 4.93
N ALA A 38 16.36 36.03 3.95
CA ALA A 38 16.26 37.47 3.73
C ALA A 38 14.85 37.89 3.26
N GLY A 39 14.26 37.14 2.32
CA GLY A 39 12.88 37.34 1.85
C GLY A 39 11.85 37.15 2.97
N PHE A 40 12.00 36.11 3.79
CA PHE A 40 11.12 35.87 4.93
C PHE A 40 11.23 36.97 5.98
N ALA A 41 12.44 37.44 6.28
CA ALA A 41 12.63 38.58 7.18
C ALA A 41 11.98 39.87 6.66
N GLN A 42 11.95 40.07 5.34
CA GLN A 42 11.24 41.19 4.72
C GLN A 42 9.72 41.03 4.86
N LEU A 43 9.19 39.83 4.63
CA LEU A 43 7.76 39.53 4.79
C LEU A 43 7.31 39.74 6.25
N LEU A 44 8.07 39.24 7.22
CA LEU A 44 7.79 39.42 8.65
C LEU A 44 7.83 40.89 9.08
N GLY A 45 8.69 41.70 8.46
CA GLY A 45 8.70 43.15 8.67
C GLY A 45 7.40 43.82 8.18
N ARG A 46 6.88 43.39 7.04
CA ARG A 46 5.61 43.88 6.47
C ARG A 46 4.39 43.37 7.25
N TYR A 47 4.43 42.14 7.75
CA TYR A 47 3.43 41.59 8.67
C TYR A 47 3.36 42.41 9.96
N ALA A 48 4.51 42.75 10.55
CA ALA A 48 4.57 43.62 11.74
C ALA A 48 4.05 45.05 11.46
N ALA A 49 4.11 45.52 10.21
CA ALA A 49 3.52 46.78 9.78
C ALA A 49 2.02 46.68 9.42
N GLY A 50 1.42 45.49 9.49
CA GLY A 50 0.01 45.25 9.15
C GLY A 50 -0.29 45.25 7.65
N GLU A 51 0.74 45.14 6.79
CA GLU A 51 0.61 45.18 5.32
C GLU A 51 0.35 43.82 4.69
N VAL A 52 0.55 42.75 5.45
CA VAL A 52 0.55 41.35 5.02
C VAL A 52 -0.22 40.54 6.05
N SER A 53 -0.98 39.55 5.60
CA SER A 53 -1.78 38.66 6.43
C SER A 53 -0.95 37.56 7.10
N GLU A 54 -1.50 36.95 8.14
CA GLU A 54 -0.91 35.76 8.78
C GLU A 54 -0.82 34.58 7.81
N GLN A 55 -1.81 34.43 6.91
CA GLN A 55 -1.82 33.39 5.89
C GLN A 55 -0.63 33.51 4.93
N GLU A 56 -0.27 34.73 4.51
CA GLU A 56 0.90 34.95 3.65
C GLU A 56 2.22 34.59 4.36
N VAL A 57 2.29 34.76 5.68
CA VAL A 57 3.46 34.32 6.48
C VAL A 57 3.54 32.80 6.54
N ALA A 58 2.40 32.13 6.78
CA ALA A 58 2.31 30.68 6.79
C ALA A 58 2.67 30.07 5.41
N ASP A 59 2.19 30.68 4.32
CA ASP A 59 2.38 30.16 2.97
C ASP A 59 3.78 30.42 2.39
N PHE A 60 4.57 31.35 2.98
CA PHE A 60 5.86 31.76 2.43
C PHE A 60 6.81 30.60 2.19
N SER A 61 6.92 29.66 3.14
CA SER A 61 7.83 28.52 3.00
C SER A 61 7.46 27.65 1.81
N LEU A 62 6.17 27.41 1.58
CA LEU A 62 5.68 26.59 0.48
C LEU A 62 5.86 27.31 -0.85
N VAL A 63 5.48 28.59 -0.93
CA VAL A 63 5.66 29.41 -2.15
C VAL A 63 7.14 29.51 -2.52
N SER A 64 8.03 29.68 -1.54
CA SER A 64 9.47 29.70 -1.78
C SER A 64 9.98 28.37 -2.35
N LEU A 65 9.44 27.24 -1.87
CA LEU A 65 9.77 25.92 -2.37
C LEU A 65 9.25 25.70 -3.80
N GLU A 66 8.01 26.09 -4.08
CA GLU A 66 7.42 26.04 -5.43
C GLU A 66 8.26 26.86 -6.43
N ASN A 67 8.64 28.09 -6.07
CA ASN A 67 9.50 28.93 -6.91
C ASN A 67 10.87 28.30 -7.15
N GLN A 68 11.49 27.71 -6.13
CA GLN A 68 12.77 27.03 -6.27
C GLN A 68 12.67 25.83 -7.25
N VAL A 69 11.61 25.04 -7.13
CA VAL A 69 11.40 23.89 -8.01
C VAL A 69 11.18 24.35 -9.45
N GLN A 70 10.42 25.42 -9.65
CA GLN A 70 10.22 26.03 -10.96
C GLN A 70 11.54 26.53 -11.55
N GLU A 71 12.36 27.23 -10.75
CA GLU A 71 13.70 27.68 -11.16
C GLU A 71 14.56 26.53 -11.69
N TRP A 72 14.57 25.37 -11.02
CA TRP A 72 15.36 24.20 -11.48
C TRP A 72 15.02 23.73 -12.90
N PHE A 73 13.77 23.91 -13.35
CA PHE A 73 13.35 23.48 -14.68
C PHE A 73 13.39 24.61 -15.72
N GLU A 74 13.21 25.87 -15.32
CA GLU A 74 13.31 27.04 -16.19
C GLU A 74 14.74 27.48 -16.49
N GLU A 75 15.70 27.16 -15.61
CA GLU A 75 17.11 27.43 -15.83
C GLU A 75 17.61 26.75 -17.12
N ASP A 76 18.51 27.46 -17.83
CA ASP A 76 19.06 27.00 -19.10
C ASP A 76 19.98 25.77 -18.92
N GLU A 77 20.29 25.08 -20.03
CA GLU A 77 21.19 23.91 -20.02
C GLU A 77 22.61 24.23 -19.51
N ASN A 78 23.01 25.50 -19.48
CA ASN A 78 24.30 25.92 -18.97
C ASN A 78 24.32 25.98 -17.44
N ALA A 79 23.18 26.32 -16.82
CA ALA A 79 23.00 26.36 -15.38
C ALA A 79 22.60 24.99 -14.81
N VAL A 80 21.55 24.37 -15.36
CA VAL A 80 21.06 23.04 -14.96
C VAL A 80 20.90 22.17 -16.19
N HIS A 81 21.84 21.24 -16.35
CA HIS A 81 21.84 20.31 -17.46
C HIS A 81 20.65 19.35 -17.39
N LEU A 82 20.11 18.91 -18.53
CA LEU A 82 18.98 17.98 -18.62
C LEU A 82 19.16 16.70 -17.78
N ARG A 83 20.40 16.20 -17.69
CA ARG A 83 20.75 15.05 -16.86
C ARG A 83 20.51 15.29 -15.38
N ASP A 84 20.79 16.50 -14.90
CA ASP A 84 20.56 16.87 -13.51
C ASP A 84 19.06 17.12 -13.27
N LYS A 85 18.31 17.66 -14.24
CA LYS A 85 16.83 17.70 -14.20
C LYS A 85 16.22 16.29 -14.10
N ALA A 86 16.75 15.33 -14.87
CA ALA A 86 16.35 13.92 -14.77
C ALA A 86 16.67 13.32 -13.40
N PHE A 87 17.81 13.68 -12.81
CA PHE A 87 18.18 13.28 -11.44
C PHE A 87 17.22 13.85 -10.40
N LEU A 88 16.84 15.12 -10.51
CA LEU A 88 15.85 15.74 -9.62
C LEU A 88 14.50 15.01 -9.66
N ILE A 89 14.01 14.67 -10.86
CA ILE A 89 12.75 13.91 -11.03
C ILE A 89 12.87 12.50 -10.45
N ALA A 90 13.97 11.80 -10.73
CA ALA A 90 14.19 10.46 -10.19
C ALA A 90 14.31 10.48 -8.66
N LEU A 91 15.00 11.47 -8.09
CA LEU A 91 15.09 11.65 -6.63
C LEU A 91 13.72 11.93 -6.02
N ALA A 92 12.86 12.70 -6.69
CA ALA A 92 11.48 12.90 -6.24
C ALA A 92 10.67 11.60 -6.23
N ALA A 93 10.77 10.77 -7.28
CA ALA A 93 10.09 9.48 -7.32
C ALA A 93 10.64 8.47 -6.28
N PHE A 94 11.93 8.56 -5.96
CA PHE A 94 12.65 7.65 -5.07
C PHE A 94 13.14 8.33 -3.79
N ASP A 95 12.40 9.33 -3.29
CA ASP A 95 12.80 10.07 -2.10
C ASP A 95 12.92 9.13 -0.90
N ASP A 96 14.01 9.29 -0.13
CA ASP A 96 14.43 8.36 0.92
C ASP A 96 14.73 6.93 0.41
N GLY A 97 15.14 6.81 -0.85
CA GLY A 97 15.50 5.56 -1.51
C GLY A 97 17.02 5.36 -1.65
N PRO A 98 17.47 4.15 -2.04
CA PRO A 98 18.88 3.88 -2.29
C PRO A 98 19.46 4.78 -3.40
N TYR A 99 20.49 5.55 -3.09
CA TYR A 99 21.04 6.55 -4.01
C TYR A 99 21.50 5.94 -5.35
N ALA A 100 22.18 4.78 -5.30
CA ALA A 100 22.71 4.13 -6.50
C ALA A 100 21.59 3.77 -7.49
N LEU A 101 20.45 3.30 -6.96
CA LEU A 101 19.26 2.98 -7.74
C LEU A 101 18.63 4.25 -8.33
N THR A 102 18.50 5.31 -7.53
CA THR A 102 17.99 6.61 -7.99
C THR A 102 18.85 7.17 -9.13
N ALA A 103 20.18 7.09 -9.00
CA ALA A 103 21.10 7.53 -10.03
C ALA A 103 20.98 6.71 -11.33
N GLU A 104 20.90 5.38 -11.23
CA GLU A 104 20.67 4.47 -12.38
C GLU A 104 19.38 4.83 -13.11
N LEU A 105 18.27 4.96 -12.37
CA LEU A 105 16.96 5.24 -12.96
C LEU A 105 16.83 6.69 -13.45
N SER A 106 17.64 7.61 -12.94
CA SER A 106 17.76 8.96 -13.49
C SER A 106 18.42 8.99 -14.86
N ASP A 107 19.47 8.18 -15.06
CA ASP A 107 20.16 8.09 -16.35
C ASP A 107 19.25 7.43 -17.40
N LEU A 108 18.39 6.50 -16.98
CA LEU A 108 17.30 5.97 -17.82
C LEU A 108 16.29 7.05 -18.22
N LEU A 109 15.81 7.87 -17.26
CA LEU A 109 14.88 8.97 -17.54
C LEU A 109 15.50 10.01 -18.49
N TYR A 110 16.77 10.36 -18.27
CA TYR A 110 17.52 11.26 -19.14
C TYR A 110 17.53 10.77 -20.59
N GLY A 111 17.73 9.46 -20.83
CA GLY A 111 17.65 8.90 -22.18
C GLY A 111 16.28 9.11 -22.85
N PHE A 112 15.18 8.97 -22.10
CA PHE A 112 13.83 9.24 -22.61
C PHE A 112 13.58 10.74 -22.85
N LEU A 113 14.10 11.61 -21.99
CA LEU A 113 14.00 13.06 -22.16
C LEU A 113 14.74 13.51 -23.43
N GLN A 114 15.97 13.02 -23.65
CA GLN A 114 16.72 13.32 -24.87
C GLN A 114 16.04 12.82 -26.13
N GLN A 115 15.47 11.61 -26.11
CA GLN A 115 14.69 11.11 -27.25
C GLN A 115 13.45 11.97 -27.53
N THR A 116 12.86 12.56 -26.48
CA THR A 116 11.70 13.44 -26.62
C THR A 116 12.10 14.81 -27.18
N GLU A 117 13.23 15.36 -26.73
CA GLU A 117 13.80 16.61 -27.23
C GLU A 117 14.28 16.49 -28.68
N ASN A 118 15.05 15.44 -28.99
CA ASN A 118 15.58 15.17 -30.32
C ASN A 118 15.82 13.67 -30.55
N ARG A 119 14.89 13.04 -31.28
CA ARG A 119 14.95 11.61 -31.63
C ARG A 119 16.19 11.18 -32.42
N ALA A 120 16.84 12.11 -33.14
CA ALA A 120 18.01 11.78 -33.95
C ALA A 120 19.31 11.76 -33.12
N ARG A 121 19.30 12.31 -31.91
CA ARG A 121 20.46 12.34 -31.02
C ARG A 121 20.54 11.03 -30.22
N VAL A 122 21.70 10.39 -30.27
CA VAL A 122 21.99 9.24 -29.41
C VAL A 122 22.26 9.74 -27.99
N PRO A 123 21.63 9.16 -26.95
CA PRO A 123 21.90 9.56 -25.59
C PRO A 123 23.36 9.33 -25.17
N GLU A 124 24.03 10.37 -24.72
CA GLU A 124 25.39 10.31 -24.21
C GLU A 124 25.37 10.43 -22.68
N ILE A 125 25.62 9.32 -21.98
CA ILE A 125 25.76 9.27 -20.53
C ILE A 125 27.25 9.13 -20.21
N PRO A 126 27.89 10.15 -19.62
CA PRO A 126 29.30 10.05 -19.23
C PRO A 126 29.50 8.98 -18.15
N VAL A 127 30.43 8.04 -18.39
CA VAL A 127 30.79 6.96 -17.45
C VAL A 127 31.29 7.55 -16.12
N PHE A 128 32.11 8.61 -16.19
CA PHE A 128 32.51 9.41 -15.03
C PHE A 128 31.77 10.75 -15.09
N GLY A 129 30.55 10.74 -14.56
CA GLY A 129 29.68 11.91 -14.53
C GLY A 129 29.90 12.82 -13.33
N THR A 130 28.93 13.71 -13.09
CA THR A 130 28.86 14.57 -11.91
C THR A 130 28.94 13.73 -10.63
N HIS A 131 29.90 14.04 -9.76
CA HIS A 131 30.07 13.38 -8.47
C HIS A 131 28.80 13.53 -7.60
N ILE A 132 28.47 12.48 -6.82
CA ILE A 132 27.30 12.42 -5.93
C ILE A 132 27.08 13.69 -5.12
N GLY A 133 28.14 14.22 -4.49
CA GLY A 133 28.03 15.41 -3.65
C GLY A 133 27.52 16.64 -4.39
N LYS A 134 27.88 16.82 -5.67
CA LYS A 134 27.42 17.97 -6.47
C LYS A 134 25.95 17.80 -6.87
N ARG A 135 25.51 16.59 -7.17
CA ARG A 135 24.09 16.30 -7.48
C ARG A 135 23.19 16.50 -6.26
N LEU A 136 23.60 16.00 -5.10
CA LEU A 136 22.86 16.17 -3.86
C LEU A 136 22.83 17.64 -3.41
N GLN A 137 23.94 18.36 -3.60
CA GLN A 137 23.96 19.81 -3.34
C GLN A 137 22.98 20.57 -4.24
N LEU A 138 22.94 20.27 -5.54
CA LEU A 138 21.98 20.87 -6.46
C LEU A 138 20.54 20.57 -6.02
N ALA A 139 20.27 19.32 -5.66
CA ALA A 139 18.96 18.85 -5.23
C ALA A 139 18.55 19.31 -3.83
N ARG A 140 19.44 19.96 -3.05
CA ARG A 140 19.24 20.23 -1.62
C ARG A 140 18.83 18.96 -0.87
N ALA A 141 19.65 17.94 -1.02
CA ALA A 141 19.42 16.61 -0.50
C ALA A 141 20.57 16.14 0.38
N GLY A 142 20.23 15.39 1.41
CA GLY A 142 21.17 14.73 2.31
C GLY A 142 21.46 13.29 1.88
N ARG A 143 22.61 12.76 2.34
CA ARG A 143 22.91 11.32 2.31
C ARG A 143 22.89 10.79 3.73
N HIS A 144 22.38 9.58 3.90
CA HIS A 144 22.47 8.86 5.16
C HIS A 144 22.51 7.35 4.90
N GLU A 145 22.97 6.59 5.89
CA GLU A 145 22.88 5.13 5.85
C GLU A 145 21.53 4.70 6.41
N GLY A 146 20.84 3.78 5.73
CA GLY A 146 19.56 3.26 6.16
C GLY A 146 19.37 1.81 5.74
N GLU A 147 18.53 1.08 6.48
CA GLU A 147 18.18 -0.29 6.12
C GLU A 147 17.14 -0.29 4.98
N GLU A 148 17.36 -1.15 4.00
CA GLU A 148 16.43 -1.44 2.92
C GLU A 148 16.02 -2.91 3.01
N HIS A 149 14.70 -3.16 3.04
CA HIS A 149 14.17 -4.51 3.09
C HIS A 149 14.22 -5.13 1.70
N THR A 150 15.08 -6.13 1.52
CA THR A 150 15.22 -6.86 0.26
C THR A 150 14.63 -8.25 0.37
N GLU A 151 14.53 -8.97 -0.75
CA GLU A 151 14.10 -10.37 -0.78
C GLU A 151 15.01 -11.32 0.00
N TRP A 152 16.24 -10.89 0.33
CA TRP A 152 17.21 -11.66 1.11
C TRP A 152 17.33 -11.19 2.57
N GLY A 153 16.47 -10.25 2.99
CA GLY A 153 16.52 -9.61 4.30
C GLY A 153 16.93 -8.13 4.26
N PRO A 154 17.03 -7.47 5.42
CA PRO A 154 17.43 -6.07 5.52
C PRO A 154 18.91 -5.90 5.16
N VAL A 155 19.21 -4.88 4.34
CA VAL A 155 20.57 -4.52 3.94
C VAL A 155 20.79 -3.03 4.16
N THR A 156 21.90 -2.66 4.80
CA THR A 156 22.30 -1.26 4.95
C THR A 156 22.74 -0.69 3.60
N GLN A 157 22.15 0.41 3.19
CA GLN A 157 22.46 1.11 1.94
C GLN A 157 22.56 2.61 2.16
N THR A 158 23.39 3.27 1.35
CA THR A 158 23.42 4.73 1.27
C THR A 158 22.14 5.22 0.59
N LYS A 159 21.30 5.92 1.35
CA LYS A 159 20.06 6.55 0.91
C LYS A 159 20.26 8.04 0.64
N ALA A 160 19.37 8.60 -0.19
CA ALA A 160 19.30 10.03 -0.45
C ALA A 160 17.86 10.52 -0.32
N ALA A 161 17.70 11.66 0.34
CA ALA A 161 16.41 12.30 0.54
C ALA A 161 16.56 13.82 0.44
N PHE A 162 15.51 14.51 0.00
CA PHE A 162 15.47 15.97 0.08
C PHE A 162 15.54 16.44 1.53
N ASP A 163 16.16 17.59 1.76
CA ASP A 163 16.21 18.21 3.09
C ASP A 163 14.80 18.66 3.53
N ASP A 164 13.95 19.05 2.58
CA ASP A 164 12.51 19.29 2.79
C ASP A 164 11.68 18.19 2.10
N VAL A 165 10.98 17.39 2.91
CA VAL A 165 10.17 16.24 2.48
C VAL A 165 9.05 16.62 1.50
N ARG A 166 8.63 17.89 1.48
CA ARG A 166 7.59 18.39 0.55
C ARG A 166 8.12 18.53 -0.88
N THR A 167 9.44 18.65 -1.05
CA THR A 167 10.09 18.88 -2.34
C THR A 167 9.71 17.83 -3.37
N SER A 168 9.68 16.55 -2.98
CA SER A 168 9.31 15.45 -3.88
C SER A 168 7.93 15.69 -4.52
N LEU A 169 6.92 16.01 -3.70
CA LEU A 169 5.55 16.22 -4.16
C LEU A 169 5.43 17.45 -5.07
N VAL A 170 6.05 18.56 -4.68
CA VAL A 170 6.05 19.81 -5.45
C VAL A 170 6.74 19.60 -6.81
N LEU A 171 7.86 18.89 -6.83
CA LEU A 171 8.62 18.59 -8.05
C LEU A 171 7.87 17.69 -9.02
N LEU A 172 7.26 16.61 -8.53
CA LEU A 172 6.44 15.73 -9.36
C LEU A 172 5.21 16.44 -9.94
N ARG A 173 4.61 17.35 -9.19
CA ARG A 173 3.53 18.22 -9.68
C ARG A 173 4.06 19.14 -10.78
N GLU A 174 5.13 19.87 -10.51
CA GLU A 174 5.69 20.86 -11.45
C GLU A 174 6.08 20.22 -12.78
N VAL A 175 6.82 19.10 -12.77
CA VAL A 175 7.21 18.43 -14.02
C VAL A 175 5.99 17.92 -14.80
N TRP A 176 4.91 17.52 -14.11
CA TRP A 176 3.71 16.99 -14.75
C TRP A 176 2.80 18.07 -15.33
N THR A 177 2.63 19.20 -14.62
CA THR A 177 1.71 20.27 -15.04
C THR A 177 2.40 21.45 -15.71
N GLY A 178 3.58 21.84 -15.25
CA GLY A 178 4.36 22.96 -15.78
C GLY A 178 5.12 22.64 -17.06
N HIS A 179 5.49 21.37 -17.28
CA HIS A 179 6.27 20.95 -18.45
C HIS A 179 5.61 19.83 -19.29
N PRO A 180 4.47 20.09 -19.97
CA PRO A 180 3.74 19.08 -20.75
C PRO A 180 4.61 18.34 -21.80
N SER A 181 5.62 19.01 -22.36
CA SER A 181 6.55 18.41 -23.33
C SER A 181 7.40 17.28 -22.74
N ALA A 182 7.60 17.23 -21.42
CA ALA A 182 8.32 16.14 -20.75
C ALA A 182 7.45 14.89 -20.52
N ARG A 183 6.11 15.01 -20.57
CA ARG A 183 5.18 13.91 -20.28
C ARG A 183 5.45 12.63 -21.07
N PRO A 184 5.71 12.65 -22.39
CA PRO A 184 6.01 11.42 -23.14
C PRO A 184 7.20 10.65 -22.56
N ALA A 185 8.26 11.35 -22.16
CA ALA A 185 9.43 10.75 -21.52
C ALA A 185 9.09 10.16 -20.15
N LEU A 186 8.33 10.88 -19.33
CA LEU A 186 7.90 10.40 -18.02
C LEU A 186 7.03 9.15 -18.13
N ILE A 187 6.10 9.10 -19.08
CA ILE A 187 5.22 7.94 -19.30
C ILE A 187 6.04 6.74 -19.75
N ALA A 188 6.99 6.92 -20.68
CA ALA A 188 7.89 5.86 -21.13
C ALA A 188 8.77 5.34 -19.98
N TRP A 189 9.30 6.25 -19.16
CA TRP A 189 10.08 5.93 -17.98
C TRP A 189 9.27 5.15 -16.94
N LEU A 190 8.10 5.66 -16.53
CA LEU A 190 7.19 4.99 -15.59
C LEU A 190 6.80 3.60 -16.08
N ARG A 191 6.50 3.43 -17.38
CA ARG A 191 6.23 2.11 -17.96
C ARG A 191 7.43 1.17 -17.80
N ARG A 192 8.65 1.67 -17.97
CA ARG A 192 9.87 0.87 -17.75
C ARG A 192 10.06 0.51 -16.28
N LEU A 193 9.74 1.41 -15.35
CA LEU A 193 9.75 1.13 -13.92
C LEU A 193 8.72 0.08 -13.53
N ALA A 194 7.50 0.13 -14.10
CA ALA A 194 6.47 -0.87 -13.87
C ALA A 194 6.85 -2.28 -14.37
N ASP A 195 7.72 -2.36 -15.38
CA ASP A 195 8.30 -3.61 -15.90
C ASP A 195 9.54 -4.09 -15.12
N ASP A 196 10.10 -3.29 -14.20
CA ASP A 196 11.34 -3.63 -13.49
C ASP A 196 11.18 -4.87 -12.60
N GLY A 197 12.24 -5.68 -12.51
CA GLY A 197 12.26 -6.90 -11.70
C GLY A 197 12.23 -6.61 -10.20
N ARG A 198 12.78 -5.48 -9.77
CA ARG A 198 12.92 -5.09 -8.36
C ARG A 198 11.59 -4.57 -7.79
N PRO A 199 11.07 -5.15 -6.68
CA PRO A 199 9.81 -4.70 -6.07
C PRO A 199 9.79 -3.23 -5.68
N LEU A 200 10.87 -2.72 -5.06
CA LEU A 200 10.99 -1.31 -4.66
C LEU A 200 10.74 -0.35 -5.83
N VAL A 201 11.29 -0.63 -7.01
CA VAL A 201 11.14 0.20 -8.21
C VAL A 201 9.67 0.29 -8.65
N ARG A 202 8.96 -0.85 -8.63
CA ARG A 202 7.54 -0.89 -8.97
C ARG A 202 6.68 -0.15 -7.95
N THR A 203 6.98 -0.27 -6.66
CA THR A 203 6.28 0.46 -5.59
C THR A 203 6.49 1.97 -5.72
N ARG A 204 7.70 2.42 -6.04
CA ARG A 204 7.99 3.85 -6.27
C ARG A 204 7.35 4.38 -7.56
N ALA A 205 7.25 3.56 -8.61
CA ALA A 205 6.48 3.92 -9.80
C ALA A 205 4.98 4.12 -9.48
N ALA A 206 4.39 3.20 -8.71
CA ALA A 206 2.99 3.32 -8.26
C ALA A 206 2.78 4.57 -7.40
N SER A 207 3.67 4.84 -6.45
CA SER A 207 3.62 6.01 -5.56
C SER A 207 3.75 7.32 -6.34
N THR A 208 4.65 7.37 -7.32
CA THR A 208 4.81 8.52 -8.21
C THR A 208 3.51 8.78 -8.96
N VAL A 209 2.92 7.75 -9.58
CA VAL A 209 1.67 7.87 -10.33
C VAL A 209 0.48 8.27 -9.44
N ALA A 210 0.46 7.84 -8.18
CA ALA A 210 -0.53 8.31 -7.21
C ALA A 210 -0.45 9.83 -7.02
N VAL A 211 0.75 10.38 -6.84
CA VAL A 211 0.97 11.84 -6.73
C VAL A 211 0.56 12.58 -8.00
N LEU A 212 0.86 12.01 -9.17
CA LEU A 212 0.43 12.56 -10.46
C LEU A 212 -1.11 12.56 -10.58
N ALA A 213 -1.77 11.48 -10.15
CA ALA A 213 -3.23 11.37 -10.16
C ALA A 213 -3.90 12.35 -9.18
N ARG A 214 -3.28 12.62 -8.02
CA ARG A 214 -3.75 13.65 -7.09
C ARG A 214 -3.73 15.05 -7.72
N THR A 215 -2.77 15.29 -8.61
CA THR A 215 -2.56 16.60 -9.25
C THR A 215 -3.45 16.77 -10.50
N ASP A 216 -3.50 15.75 -11.35
CA ASP A 216 -4.23 15.76 -12.64
C ASP A 216 -4.75 14.34 -12.91
N LEU A 217 -5.84 13.98 -12.22
CA LEU A 217 -6.46 12.66 -12.28
C LEU A 217 -6.81 12.24 -13.72
N PRO A 218 -7.46 13.06 -14.56
CA PRO A 218 -7.81 12.65 -15.93
C PRO A 218 -6.58 12.25 -16.75
N SER A 219 -5.50 13.03 -16.73
CA SER A 219 -4.30 12.70 -17.49
C SER A 219 -3.59 11.47 -16.93
N ALA A 220 -3.46 11.35 -15.59
CA ALA A 220 -2.80 10.20 -14.97
C ALA A 220 -3.55 8.89 -15.26
N MET A 221 -4.89 8.93 -15.22
CA MET A 221 -5.75 7.80 -15.59
C MET A 221 -5.52 7.40 -17.06
N ALA A 222 -5.73 8.33 -17.99
CA ALA A 222 -5.70 8.02 -19.42
C ALA A 222 -4.30 7.64 -19.95
N LEU A 223 -3.25 8.25 -19.41
CA LEU A 223 -1.88 8.09 -19.94
C LEU A 223 -1.09 6.99 -19.25
N VAL A 224 -1.44 6.62 -18.01
CA VAL A 224 -0.64 5.69 -17.19
C VAL A 224 -1.47 4.58 -16.56
N ILE A 225 -2.45 4.91 -15.73
CA ILE A 225 -3.15 3.90 -14.89
C ILE A 225 -4.01 2.97 -15.75
N GLU A 226 -4.82 3.49 -16.67
CA GLU A 226 -5.65 2.66 -17.58
C GLU A 226 -4.80 1.79 -18.51
N PRO A 227 -3.73 2.31 -19.16
CA PRO A 227 -2.81 1.47 -19.92
C PRO A 227 -2.18 0.32 -19.10
N TRP A 228 -1.87 0.56 -17.82
CA TRP A 228 -1.38 -0.50 -16.93
C TRP A 228 -2.47 -1.49 -16.52
N ALA A 229 -3.66 -1.00 -16.21
CA ALA A 229 -4.79 -1.81 -15.77
C ALA A 229 -5.31 -2.74 -16.88
N THR A 230 -5.26 -2.27 -18.13
CA THR A 230 -5.66 -3.05 -19.31
C THR A 230 -4.52 -3.87 -19.91
N ALA A 231 -3.30 -3.80 -19.36
CA ALA A 231 -2.16 -4.53 -19.89
C ALA A 231 -2.33 -6.06 -19.72
N GLY A 232 -1.86 -6.82 -20.72
CA GLY A 232 -1.81 -8.27 -20.63
C GLY A 232 -0.85 -8.78 -19.55
N ARG A 233 0.19 -8.00 -19.21
CA ARG A 233 1.17 -8.35 -18.19
C ARG A 233 0.60 -8.15 -16.79
N PHE A 234 0.64 -9.23 -16.00
CA PHE A 234 0.24 -9.22 -14.58
C PHE A 234 0.89 -8.10 -13.77
N ARG A 235 2.21 -7.90 -13.93
CA ARG A 235 2.97 -6.90 -13.18
C ARG A 235 2.44 -5.47 -13.38
N HIS A 236 2.00 -5.13 -14.59
CA HIS A 236 1.42 -3.80 -14.86
C HIS A 236 0.10 -3.62 -14.13
N ARG A 237 -0.78 -4.63 -14.16
CA ARG A 237 -2.04 -4.58 -13.42
C ARG A 237 -1.82 -4.41 -11.92
N LEU A 238 -0.83 -5.10 -11.35
CA LEU A 238 -0.47 -4.95 -9.95
C LEU A 238 0.06 -3.55 -9.61
N VAL A 239 0.86 -2.95 -10.50
CA VAL A 239 1.31 -1.55 -10.32
C VAL A 239 0.13 -0.57 -10.43
N ALA A 240 -0.85 -0.83 -11.30
CA ALA A 240 -2.08 -0.03 -11.39
C ALA A 240 -2.92 -0.10 -10.10
N VAL A 241 -3.09 -1.31 -9.53
CA VAL A 241 -3.71 -1.52 -8.21
C VAL A 241 -3.02 -0.65 -7.15
N ASN A 242 -1.69 -0.76 -7.05
CA ASN A 242 -0.92 -0.03 -6.05
C ASN A 242 -1.05 1.49 -6.25
N ALA A 243 -1.02 1.96 -7.50
CA ALA A 243 -1.17 3.37 -7.82
C ALA A 243 -2.55 3.91 -7.41
N LEU A 244 -3.63 3.18 -7.69
CA LEU A 244 -4.99 3.55 -7.29
C LEU A 244 -5.17 3.53 -5.77
N THR A 245 -4.64 2.50 -5.11
CA THR A 245 -4.69 2.36 -3.64
C THR A 245 -3.97 3.50 -2.95
N LEU A 246 -2.74 3.79 -3.37
CA LEU A 246 -1.95 4.91 -2.84
C LEU A 246 -2.63 6.25 -3.16
N ALA A 247 -3.17 6.43 -4.38
CA ALA A 247 -3.91 7.63 -4.77
C ALA A 247 -5.10 7.89 -3.85
N HIS A 248 -5.85 6.84 -3.51
CA HIS A 248 -6.95 6.91 -2.54
C HIS A 248 -6.46 7.36 -1.17
N HIS A 249 -5.42 6.73 -0.61
CA HIS A 249 -4.90 7.08 0.72
C HIS A 249 -4.33 8.51 0.82
N ILE A 250 -3.78 9.06 -0.27
CA ILE A 250 -3.33 10.47 -0.31
C ILE A 250 -4.46 11.47 -0.65
N GLY A 251 -5.71 11.00 -0.68
CA GLY A 251 -6.90 11.84 -0.84
C GLY A 251 -7.22 12.25 -2.28
N THR A 252 -6.80 11.46 -3.27
CA THR A 252 -7.17 11.72 -4.68
C THR A 252 -8.69 11.53 -4.85
N PRO A 253 -9.40 12.51 -5.42
CA PRO A 253 -10.86 12.43 -5.55
C PRO A 253 -11.28 11.31 -6.48
N ASN A 254 -12.51 10.82 -6.31
CA ASN A 254 -13.20 9.89 -7.22
C ASN A 254 -12.59 8.49 -7.42
N ILE A 255 -11.50 8.12 -6.73
CA ILE A 255 -10.92 6.77 -6.85
C ILE A 255 -11.96 5.67 -6.59
N PRO A 256 -12.77 5.70 -5.51
CA PRO A 256 -13.80 4.68 -5.31
C PRO A 256 -14.85 4.62 -6.43
N ARG A 257 -15.22 5.77 -7.02
CA ARG A 257 -16.16 5.81 -8.13
C ARG A 257 -15.58 5.16 -9.40
N ILE A 258 -14.28 5.30 -9.63
CA ILE A 258 -13.57 4.63 -10.73
C ILE A 258 -13.57 3.12 -10.50
N LEU A 259 -13.21 2.66 -9.30
CA LEU A 259 -13.22 1.24 -8.96
C LEU A 259 -14.61 0.63 -9.09
N ASP A 260 -15.66 1.35 -8.67
CA ASP A 260 -17.06 0.97 -8.86
C ASP A 260 -17.47 0.83 -10.33
N ALA A 261 -16.93 1.67 -11.21
CA ALA A 261 -17.19 1.59 -12.64
C ALA A 261 -16.46 0.37 -13.24
N TRP A 262 -15.20 0.16 -12.83
CA TRP A 262 -14.38 -0.95 -13.31
C TRP A 262 -14.86 -2.31 -12.79
N SER A 263 -15.42 -2.39 -11.59
CA SER A 263 -16.01 -3.64 -11.07
C SER A 263 -17.29 -4.04 -11.83
N ARG A 264 -17.87 -3.14 -12.63
CA ARG A 264 -19.10 -3.37 -13.42
C ARG A 264 -18.85 -3.45 -14.92
N THR A 265 -17.59 -3.31 -15.35
CA THR A 265 -17.25 -3.39 -16.78
C THR A 265 -17.10 -4.85 -17.24
N ASP A 266 -17.25 -5.06 -18.55
CA ASP A 266 -17.04 -6.36 -19.20
C ASP A 266 -15.55 -6.65 -19.44
N ASP A 267 -14.67 -5.65 -19.33
CA ASP A 267 -13.22 -5.87 -19.39
C ASP A 267 -12.72 -6.58 -18.12
N ARG A 268 -12.47 -7.89 -18.26
CA ARG A 268 -11.97 -8.77 -17.20
C ARG A 268 -10.71 -8.22 -16.49
N ARG A 269 -9.86 -7.45 -17.18
CA ARG A 269 -8.62 -6.89 -16.62
C ARG A 269 -8.90 -5.70 -15.71
N LEU A 270 -9.77 -4.79 -16.14
CA LEU A 270 -10.21 -3.68 -15.29
C LEU A 270 -10.98 -4.18 -14.07
N HIS A 271 -11.84 -5.19 -14.28
CA HIS A 271 -12.54 -5.86 -13.20
C HIS A 271 -11.57 -6.44 -12.16
N TRP A 272 -10.51 -7.11 -12.62
CA TRP A 272 -9.47 -7.66 -11.76
C TRP A 272 -8.78 -6.58 -10.92
N VAL A 273 -8.41 -5.47 -11.55
CA VAL A 273 -7.78 -4.33 -10.84
C VAL A 273 -8.73 -3.74 -9.80
N ALA A 274 -10.03 -3.63 -10.12
CA ALA A 274 -11.02 -3.12 -9.19
C ALA A 274 -11.18 -4.00 -7.95
N VAL A 275 -11.32 -5.32 -8.15
CA VAL A 275 -11.40 -6.31 -7.06
C VAL A 275 -10.18 -6.21 -6.15
N ARG A 276 -8.98 -6.20 -6.74
CA ARG A 276 -7.74 -6.17 -5.96
C ARG A 276 -7.53 -4.85 -5.24
N ALA A 277 -7.87 -3.72 -5.86
CA ALA A 277 -7.80 -2.42 -5.19
C ALA A 277 -8.80 -2.34 -4.03
N TYR A 278 -10.01 -2.85 -4.20
CA TYR A 278 -11.00 -2.94 -3.12
C TYR A 278 -10.56 -3.82 -1.95
N ALA A 279 -9.76 -4.85 -2.18
CA ALA A 279 -9.15 -5.62 -1.09
C ALA A 279 -8.27 -4.74 -0.17
N LEU A 280 -7.58 -3.75 -0.76
CA LEU A 280 -6.61 -2.92 -0.04
C LEU A 280 -7.24 -1.68 0.61
N ILE A 281 -8.23 -1.06 -0.04
CA ILE A 281 -8.94 0.12 0.52
C ILE A 281 -10.23 -0.25 1.26
N GLY A 282 -10.68 -1.51 1.13
CA GLY A 282 -11.96 -1.96 1.63
C GLY A 282 -12.15 -1.90 3.14
N PRO A 283 -11.12 -1.88 4.03
CA PRO A 283 -11.35 -1.63 5.45
C PRO A 283 -12.03 -0.27 5.74
N GLU A 284 -11.87 0.74 4.87
CA GLU A 284 -12.56 2.03 5.00
C GLU A 284 -14.00 1.99 4.42
N ARG A 285 -14.30 0.98 3.59
CA ARG A 285 -15.54 0.83 2.81
C ARG A 285 -15.95 -0.64 2.63
N PRO A 286 -16.15 -1.39 3.74
CA PRO A 286 -16.28 -2.84 3.68
C PRO A 286 -17.51 -3.27 2.89
N ALA A 287 -18.65 -2.59 3.05
CA ALA A 287 -19.87 -2.90 2.31
C ALA A 287 -19.70 -2.78 0.78
N GLN A 288 -19.02 -1.73 0.30
CA GLN A 288 -18.76 -1.53 -1.13
C GLN A 288 -17.77 -2.56 -1.67
N ALA A 289 -16.69 -2.83 -0.94
CA ALA A 289 -15.71 -3.84 -1.30
C ALA A 289 -16.39 -5.22 -1.44
N LEU A 290 -17.14 -5.66 -0.43
CA LEU A 290 -17.85 -6.94 -0.45
C LEU A 290 -18.90 -7.02 -1.56
N ALA A 291 -19.60 -5.92 -1.86
CA ALA A 291 -20.53 -5.86 -2.99
C ALA A 291 -19.81 -6.05 -4.34
N ALA A 292 -18.64 -5.43 -4.52
CA ALA A 292 -17.81 -5.59 -5.72
C ALA A 292 -17.27 -7.03 -5.85
N LEU A 293 -16.77 -7.62 -4.76
CA LEU A 293 -16.30 -9.01 -4.73
C LEU A 293 -17.41 -9.99 -5.11
N ARG A 294 -18.62 -9.83 -4.56
CA ARG A 294 -19.78 -10.66 -4.94
C ARG A 294 -20.15 -10.51 -6.41
N HIS A 295 -20.14 -9.28 -6.94
CA HIS A 295 -20.42 -9.05 -8.35
C HIS A 295 -19.42 -9.76 -9.26
N ALA A 296 -18.13 -9.67 -8.92
CA ALA A 296 -17.05 -10.36 -9.62
C ALA A 296 -17.20 -11.88 -9.58
N THR A 297 -17.47 -12.44 -8.40
CA THR A 297 -17.70 -13.87 -8.22
C THR A 297 -18.88 -14.37 -9.05
N ARG A 298 -20.01 -13.64 -9.06
CA ARG A 298 -21.15 -13.98 -9.93
C ARG A 298 -20.82 -13.90 -11.41
N ALA A 299 -19.92 -13.02 -11.82
CA ALA A 299 -19.47 -12.94 -13.21
C ALA A 299 -18.63 -14.17 -13.60
N LEU A 300 -17.72 -14.62 -12.74
CA LEU A 300 -16.95 -15.85 -12.97
C LEU A 300 -17.85 -17.08 -13.11
N TYR A 301 -18.84 -17.24 -12.23
CA TYR A 301 -19.74 -18.40 -12.25
C TYR A 301 -20.71 -18.41 -13.44
N ARG A 302 -20.97 -17.27 -14.07
CA ARG A 302 -21.86 -17.17 -15.25
C ARG A 302 -21.26 -17.77 -16.52
N HIS A 303 -19.96 -18.05 -16.56
CA HIS A 303 -19.29 -18.68 -17.69
C HIS A 303 -18.93 -20.14 -17.35
N PRO A 304 -19.87 -21.10 -17.49
CA PRO A 304 -19.70 -22.50 -17.07
C PRO A 304 -18.77 -23.33 -17.99
N GLY A 305 -17.80 -22.70 -18.65
CA GLY A 305 -16.74 -23.39 -19.40
C GLY A 305 -15.57 -23.78 -18.50
N ASP A 306 -14.57 -24.46 -19.08
CA ASP A 306 -13.31 -24.70 -18.36
C ASP A 306 -12.65 -23.36 -18.03
N PRO A 307 -12.37 -23.08 -16.74
CA PRO A 307 -11.77 -21.81 -16.36
C PRO A 307 -10.38 -21.69 -16.96
N ASP A 308 -10.17 -20.60 -17.70
CA ASP A 308 -8.85 -20.26 -18.24
C ASP A 308 -7.91 -19.83 -17.11
N ASP A 309 -6.63 -19.61 -17.43
CA ASP A 309 -5.64 -19.23 -16.42
C ASP A 309 -6.00 -17.89 -15.73
N PHE A 310 -6.71 -16.99 -16.42
CA PHE A 310 -7.14 -15.71 -15.87
C PHE A 310 -8.33 -15.88 -14.92
N ASP A 311 -9.28 -16.78 -15.20
CA ASP A 311 -10.38 -17.09 -14.28
C ASP A 311 -9.84 -17.68 -12.97
N ARG A 312 -8.84 -18.55 -13.06
CA ARG A 312 -8.16 -19.08 -11.86
C ARG A 312 -7.39 -18.01 -11.11
N GLU A 313 -6.74 -17.08 -11.81
CA GLU A 313 -6.08 -15.90 -11.21
C GLU A 313 -7.12 -15.05 -10.46
N MET A 314 -8.23 -14.70 -11.11
CA MET A 314 -9.32 -13.92 -10.49
C MET A 314 -9.91 -14.62 -9.26
N ALA A 315 -10.19 -15.92 -9.33
CA ALA A 315 -10.75 -16.67 -8.20
C ALA A 315 -9.84 -16.61 -6.96
N ARG A 316 -8.52 -16.72 -7.16
CA ARG A 316 -7.53 -16.55 -6.07
C ARG A 316 -7.54 -15.14 -5.51
N GLU A 317 -7.58 -14.12 -6.36
CA GLU A 317 -7.62 -12.73 -5.90
C GLU A 317 -8.89 -12.40 -5.12
N LEU A 318 -10.04 -12.93 -5.54
CA LEU A 318 -11.30 -12.76 -4.82
C LEU A 318 -11.23 -13.40 -3.42
N THR A 319 -10.67 -14.60 -3.33
CA THR A 319 -10.46 -15.31 -2.07
C THR A 319 -9.54 -14.50 -1.15
N GLN A 320 -8.40 -14.04 -1.68
CA GLN A 320 -7.44 -13.22 -0.93
C GLN A 320 -8.03 -11.87 -0.53
N ALA A 321 -8.94 -11.29 -1.33
CA ALA A 321 -9.61 -10.05 -0.98
C ALA A 321 -10.53 -10.21 0.24
N VAL A 322 -11.29 -11.31 0.31
CA VAL A 322 -12.12 -11.62 1.48
C VAL A 322 -11.25 -11.90 2.71
N GLU A 323 -10.17 -12.65 2.53
CA GLU A 323 -9.16 -12.91 3.57
C GLU A 323 -8.60 -11.60 4.16
N LEU A 324 -8.10 -10.70 3.32
CA LEU A 324 -7.54 -9.42 3.77
C LEU A 324 -8.58 -8.56 4.51
N LEU A 325 -9.84 -8.56 4.07
CA LEU A 325 -10.92 -7.84 4.73
C LEU A 325 -11.26 -8.45 6.10
N LEU A 326 -11.28 -9.77 6.22
CA LEU A 326 -11.50 -10.47 7.49
C LEU A 326 -10.38 -10.25 8.50
N LEU A 327 -9.15 -10.01 8.03
CA LEU A 327 -7.99 -9.73 8.88
C LEU A 327 -7.77 -8.22 9.13
N SER A 328 -8.68 -7.38 8.64
CA SER A 328 -8.60 -5.92 8.77
C SER A 328 -9.40 -5.39 9.98
N PRO A 329 -9.28 -4.10 10.33
CA PRO A 329 -10.13 -3.48 11.35
C PRO A 329 -11.65 -3.56 11.07
N ALA A 330 -12.07 -3.91 9.85
CA ALA A 330 -13.47 -4.10 9.48
C ALA A 330 -13.98 -5.55 9.71
N GLU A 331 -13.19 -6.41 10.37
CA GLU A 331 -13.44 -7.84 10.59
C GLU A 331 -14.89 -8.18 11.02
N ALA A 332 -15.47 -7.43 11.96
CA ALA A 332 -16.81 -7.71 12.48
C ALA A 332 -17.94 -7.43 11.46
N GLU A 333 -17.81 -6.35 10.68
CA GLU A 333 -18.77 -6.01 9.63
C GLU A 333 -18.68 -7.04 8.49
N VAL A 334 -17.45 -7.40 8.11
CA VAL A 334 -17.18 -8.40 7.08
C VAL A 334 -17.76 -9.77 7.49
N LEU A 335 -17.49 -10.23 8.71
CA LEU A 335 -18.04 -11.47 9.25
C LEU A 335 -19.57 -11.50 9.21
N THR A 336 -20.20 -10.40 9.58
CA THR A 336 -21.65 -10.27 9.59
C THR A 336 -22.24 -10.39 8.19
N ASP A 337 -21.64 -9.69 7.21
CA ASP A 337 -22.10 -9.75 5.82
C ASP A 337 -21.88 -11.13 5.20
N LEU A 338 -20.71 -11.77 5.41
CA LEU A 338 -20.43 -13.12 4.92
C LEU A 338 -21.46 -14.12 5.46
N ARG A 339 -21.72 -14.08 6.78
CA ARG A 339 -22.70 -14.96 7.42
C ARG A 339 -24.10 -14.76 6.87
N SER A 340 -24.51 -13.52 6.65
CA SER A 340 -25.87 -13.21 6.20
C SER A 340 -26.20 -13.75 4.79
N ARG A 341 -25.18 -14.17 4.03
CA ARG A 341 -25.29 -14.52 2.60
C ARG A 341 -24.83 -15.95 2.26
N LEU A 342 -24.56 -16.79 3.26
CA LEU A 342 -24.16 -18.19 3.02
C LEU A 342 -25.26 -19.01 2.33
N ASP A 343 -26.52 -18.61 2.54
CA ASP A 343 -27.71 -19.23 1.94
C ASP A 343 -28.12 -18.58 0.59
N ASP A 344 -27.42 -17.54 0.13
CA ASP A 344 -27.79 -16.79 -1.09
C ASP A 344 -27.60 -17.66 -2.36
N GLU A 345 -26.36 -17.74 -2.84
CA GLU A 345 -25.99 -18.40 -4.10
C GLU A 345 -24.73 -19.23 -3.88
N PRO A 346 -24.57 -20.41 -4.53
CA PRO A 346 -23.40 -21.26 -4.37
C PRO A 346 -22.07 -20.52 -4.61
N ALA A 347 -22.06 -19.58 -5.56
CA ALA A 347 -20.89 -18.78 -5.88
C ALA A 347 -20.45 -17.89 -4.71
N VAL A 348 -21.41 -17.23 -4.04
CA VAL A 348 -21.13 -16.36 -2.90
C VAL A 348 -20.75 -17.19 -1.67
N ARG A 349 -21.39 -18.36 -1.49
CA ARG A 349 -21.04 -19.33 -0.44
C ARG A 349 -19.59 -19.81 -0.61
N ASP A 350 -19.21 -20.30 -1.79
CA ASP A 350 -17.87 -20.78 -2.09
C ASP A 350 -16.82 -19.68 -1.80
N LEU A 351 -17.03 -18.46 -2.30
CA LEU A 351 -16.14 -17.31 -2.02
C LEU A 351 -15.99 -17.04 -0.51
N SER A 352 -17.10 -17.07 0.23
CA SER A 352 -17.11 -16.76 1.67
C SER A 352 -16.35 -17.80 2.47
N LEU A 353 -16.54 -19.09 2.14
CA LEU A 353 -15.88 -20.20 2.83
C LEU A 353 -14.40 -20.28 2.45
N ASP A 354 -14.05 -20.14 1.17
CA ASP A 354 -12.64 -20.11 0.73
C ASP A 354 -11.90 -18.93 1.37
N GLY A 355 -12.48 -17.73 1.37
CA GLY A 355 -11.89 -16.55 2.00
C GLY A 355 -11.69 -16.71 3.50
N PHE A 356 -12.68 -17.27 4.20
CA PHE A 356 -12.60 -17.57 5.64
C PHE A 356 -11.53 -18.62 5.96
N ILE A 357 -11.48 -19.72 5.21
CA ILE A 357 -10.47 -20.77 5.39
C ILE A 357 -9.08 -20.21 5.12
N SER A 358 -8.92 -19.36 4.11
CA SER A 358 -7.64 -18.70 3.82
C SER A 358 -7.22 -17.80 4.99
N ALA A 359 -8.13 -16.99 5.55
CA ALA A 359 -7.85 -16.18 6.74
C ALA A 359 -7.45 -17.02 7.96
N CYS A 360 -8.03 -18.22 8.12
CA CYS A 360 -7.68 -19.12 9.21
C CYS A 360 -6.23 -19.64 9.14
N ARG A 361 -5.56 -19.56 7.98
CA ARG A 361 -4.17 -20.03 7.82
C ARG A 361 -3.13 -19.00 8.25
N HIS A 362 -3.52 -17.75 8.48
CA HIS A 362 -2.59 -16.71 8.90
C HIS A 362 -2.32 -16.73 10.40
N THR A 363 -1.05 -16.54 10.74
CA THR A 363 -0.53 -16.46 12.10
C THR A 363 0.12 -15.09 12.32
N GLU A 364 0.27 -14.71 13.59
CA GLU A 364 1.03 -13.52 13.94
C GLU A 364 2.47 -13.61 13.40
N GLY A 365 2.88 -12.61 12.61
CA GLY A 365 4.19 -12.58 11.95
C GLY A 365 4.37 -13.59 10.80
N ASP A 366 3.30 -14.25 10.35
CA ASP A 366 3.34 -15.36 9.38
C ASP A 366 4.31 -16.49 9.79
N GLU A 367 4.56 -16.64 11.10
CA GLU A 367 5.37 -17.72 11.65
C GLU A 367 4.60 -19.05 11.57
N ARG A 368 5.26 -20.13 11.14
CA ARG A 368 4.63 -21.45 10.92
C ARG A 368 3.80 -21.98 12.11
N TYR A 369 4.17 -21.61 13.33
CA TYR A 369 3.46 -21.98 14.56
C TYR A 369 3.11 -20.77 15.44
N GLY A 370 3.07 -19.57 14.84
CA GLY A 370 2.62 -18.37 15.51
C GLY A 370 1.15 -18.48 15.93
N THR A 371 0.67 -17.52 16.72
CA THR A 371 -0.74 -17.49 17.14
C THR A 371 -1.66 -17.29 15.93
N PRO A 372 -2.58 -18.22 15.62
CA PRO A 372 -3.50 -18.05 14.49
C PRO A 372 -4.42 -16.85 14.69
N LEU A 373 -4.50 -15.96 13.70
CA LEU A 373 -5.14 -14.65 13.85
C LEU A 373 -6.65 -14.78 14.13
N VAL A 374 -7.34 -15.63 13.37
CA VAL A 374 -8.79 -15.88 13.56
C VAL A 374 -9.07 -16.60 14.89
N LEU A 375 -8.20 -17.50 15.34
CA LEU A 375 -8.34 -18.15 16.65
C LEU A 375 -8.16 -17.15 17.80
N ARG A 376 -7.19 -16.25 17.69
CA ARG A 376 -7.00 -15.14 18.64
C ARG A 376 -8.21 -14.21 18.66
N TRP A 377 -8.75 -13.89 17.49
CA TRP A 377 -9.97 -13.10 17.37
C TRP A 377 -11.16 -13.77 18.07
N TYR A 378 -11.35 -15.07 17.85
CA TYR A 378 -12.35 -15.86 18.56
C TYR A 378 -12.15 -15.83 20.08
N ALA A 379 -10.91 -16.03 20.55
CA ALA A 379 -10.59 -16.02 21.99
C ALA A 379 -10.91 -14.67 22.64
N ARG A 380 -10.57 -13.57 21.96
CA ARG A 380 -10.91 -12.20 22.41
C ARG A 380 -12.42 -12.03 22.50
N ALA A 381 -13.15 -12.38 21.43
CA ALA A 381 -14.61 -12.26 21.40
C ALA A 381 -15.30 -13.11 22.49
N ALA A 382 -14.79 -14.33 22.75
CA ALA A 382 -15.31 -15.19 23.80
C ALA A 382 -15.02 -14.65 25.22
N THR A 383 -13.91 -13.92 25.40
CA THR A 383 -13.53 -13.33 26.70
C THR A 383 -14.27 -12.02 26.96
N ASP A 384 -14.46 -11.20 25.93
CA ASP A 384 -15.15 -9.90 26.00
C ASP A 384 -16.69 -10.02 25.99
N ASP A 385 -17.22 -11.24 26.01
CA ASP A 385 -18.65 -11.58 25.87
C ASP A 385 -19.29 -11.02 24.58
N ASP A 386 -18.50 -10.82 23.53
CA ASP A 386 -19.00 -10.53 22.18
C ASP A 386 -19.47 -11.83 21.51
N ARG A 387 -20.65 -12.25 21.96
CA ARG A 387 -21.29 -13.49 21.51
C ARG A 387 -21.54 -13.51 20.01
N THR A 388 -21.82 -12.36 19.40
CA THR A 388 -22.14 -12.26 17.96
C THR A 388 -20.95 -12.66 17.11
N VAL A 389 -19.76 -12.17 17.44
CA VAL A 389 -18.52 -12.49 16.73
C VAL A 389 -18.13 -13.95 16.96
N ALA A 390 -18.14 -14.41 18.21
CA ALA A 390 -17.77 -15.79 18.53
C ALA A 390 -18.74 -16.82 17.89
N GLU A 391 -20.04 -16.51 17.83
CA GLU A 391 -21.02 -17.32 17.09
C GLU A 391 -20.79 -17.26 15.58
N GLY A 392 -20.47 -16.10 15.02
CA GLY A 392 -20.20 -15.94 13.59
C GLY A 392 -19.01 -16.80 13.12
N ILE A 393 -17.89 -16.77 13.85
CA ILE A 393 -16.71 -17.58 13.54
C ILE A 393 -17.03 -19.08 13.66
N ALA A 394 -17.72 -19.50 14.72
CA ALA A 394 -18.11 -20.90 14.89
C ALA A 394 -19.04 -21.38 13.76
N HIS A 395 -19.96 -20.52 13.33
CA HIS A 395 -20.89 -20.84 12.24
C HIS A 395 -20.18 -21.00 10.89
N LEU A 396 -19.23 -20.12 10.54
CA LEU A 396 -18.44 -20.29 9.31
C LEU A 396 -17.61 -21.58 9.33
N TRP A 397 -17.08 -21.97 10.49
CA TRP A 397 -16.43 -23.28 10.65
C TRP A 397 -17.37 -24.45 10.44
N GLN A 398 -18.58 -24.40 11.01
CA GLN A 398 -19.60 -25.44 10.81
C GLN A 398 -19.95 -25.58 9.33
N GLU A 399 -20.21 -24.47 8.64
CA GLU A 399 -20.53 -24.48 7.20
C GLU A 399 -19.36 -25.01 6.36
N ALA A 400 -18.13 -24.60 6.65
CA ALA A 400 -16.92 -25.07 5.97
C ALA A 400 -16.67 -26.58 6.17
N LEU A 401 -16.86 -27.08 7.40
CA LEU A 401 -16.69 -28.50 7.74
C LEU A 401 -17.87 -29.34 7.22
N GLY A 402 -19.05 -28.77 7.10
CA GLY A 402 -20.26 -29.43 6.60
C GLY A 402 -20.25 -29.59 5.07
N ASP A 403 -19.58 -28.69 4.35
CA ASP A 403 -19.58 -28.65 2.90
C ASP A 403 -18.52 -29.59 2.27
N PRO A 404 -18.90 -30.59 1.44
CA PRO A 404 -17.98 -31.52 0.82
C PRO A 404 -16.85 -30.88 0.00
N ARG A 405 -17.06 -29.68 -0.55
CA ARG A 405 -16.04 -28.96 -1.35
C ARG A 405 -14.96 -28.36 -0.47
N HIS A 406 -15.32 -27.90 0.72
CA HIS A 406 -14.46 -27.12 1.61
C HIS A 406 -13.92 -27.93 2.79
N THR A 407 -14.58 -29.05 3.16
CA THR A 407 -14.25 -29.88 4.33
C THR A 407 -12.77 -30.24 4.40
N GLY A 408 -12.17 -30.62 3.26
CA GLY A 408 -10.74 -31.00 3.22
C GLY A 408 -9.83 -29.84 3.61
N SER A 409 -10.00 -28.68 2.97
CA SER A 409 -9.23 -27.47 3.24
C SER A 409 -9.44 -26.94 4.66
N ALA A 410 -10.67 -27.04 5.17
CA ALA A 410 -11.02 -26.66 6.53
C ALA A 410 -10.33 -27.56 7.58
N LEU A 411 -10.33 -28.88 7.37
CA LEU A 411 -9.65 -29.82 8.27
C LEU A 411 -8.13 -29.62 8.30
N VAL A 412 -7.52 -29.26 7.17
CA VAL A 412 -6.09 -28.91 7.11
C VAL A 412 -5.81 -27.68 7.98
N ALA A 413 -6.57 -26.59 7.80
CA ALA A 413 -6.40 -25.37 8.60
C ALA A 413 -6.63 -25.62 10.11
N LEU A 414 -7.61 -26.46 10.46
CA LEU A 414 -7.85 -26.85 11.85
C LEU A 414 -6.71 -27.71 12.41
N GLY A 415 -6.12 -28.58 11.59
CA GLY A 415 -4.91 -29.34 11.94
C GLY A 415 -3.73 -28.43 12.25
N ASP A 416 -3.52 -27.37 11.45
CA ASP A 416 -2.47 -26.38 11.70
C ASP A 416 -2.70 -25.65 13.04
N TRP A 417 -3.96 -25.37 13.41
CA TRP A 417 -4.29 -24.80 14.73
C TRP A 417 -3.99 -25.77 15.89
N VAL A 418 -4.21 -27.07 15.70
CA VAL A 418 -3.85 -28.08 16.71
C VAL A 418 -2.32 -28.14 16.90
N LEU A 419 -1.55 -28.05 15.81
CA LEU A 419 -0.09 -27.98 15.89
C LEU A 419 0.39 -26.70 16.59
N ALA A 420 -0.26 -25.55 16.32
CA ALA A 420 0.02 -24.31 17.03
C ALA A 420 -0.39 -24.36 18.53
N ALA A 421 -1.42 -25.14 18.87
CA ALA A 421 -1.84 -25.36 20.26
C ALA A 421 -0.85 -26.22 21.05
N ASP A 422 -0.15 -27.14 20.41
CA ASP A 422 0.88 -27.98 21.06
C ASP A 422 2.03 -27.14 21.66
N ARG A 423 2.29 -25.98 21.04
CA ARG A 423 3.36 -25.04 21.43
C ARG A 423 2.87 -23.86 22.27
N SER A 424 1.56 -23.70 22.46
CA SER A 424 0.98 -22.54 23.14
C SER A 424 -0.28 -22.90 23.91
N THR A 425 -0.20 -22.80 25.24
CA THR A 425 -1.34 -22.99 26.14
C THR A 425 -2.48 -22.02 25.85
N THR A 426 -2.17 -20.81 25.36
CA THR A 426 -3.20 -19.82 24.99
C THR A 426 -3.99 -20.30 23.77
N ASN A 427 -3.30 -20.82 22.75
CA ASN A 427 -3.94 -21.39 21.57
C ASN A 427 -4.73 -22.66 21.94
N GLU A 428 -4.20 -23.52 22.82
CA GLU A 428 -4.91 -24.69 23.34
C GLU A 428 -6.23 -24.30 24.01
N TRP A 429 -6.22 -23.29 24.89
CA TRP A 429 -7.43 -22.83 25.59
C TRP A 429 -8.47 -22.25 24.63
N ALA A 430 -8.04 -21.42 23.69
CA ALA A 430 -8.92 -20.86 22.67
C ALA A 430 -9.57 -21.97 21.82
N LEU A 431 -8.78 -22.97 21.41
CA LEU A 431 -9.27 -24.08 20.61
C LEU A 431 -10.19 -25.02 21.40
N ALA A 432 -9.87 -25.27 22.67
CA ALA A 432 -10.71 -26.02 23.60
C ALA A 432 -12.09 -25.37 23.80
N ALA A 433 -12.16 -24.03 23.76
CA ALA A 433 -13.42 -23.29 23.83
C ALA A 433 -14.21 -23.33 22.51
N LEU A 434 -13.52 -23.34 21.37
CA LEU A 434 -14.16 -23.37 20.04
C LEU A 434 -14.70 -24.76 19.66
N LEU A 435 -13.91 -25.82 19.81
CA LEU A 435 -14.22 -27.16 19.33
C LEU A 435 -15.61 -27.70 19.75
N PRO A 436 -16.07 -27.52 21.00
CA PRO A 436 -17.40 -28.00 21.40
C PRO A 436 -18.53 -27.35 20.61
N ARG A 437 -18.33 -26.11 20.15
CA ARG A 437 -19.32 -25.36 19.36
C ARG A 437 -19.35 -25.81 17.91
N LEU A 438 -18.31 -26.47 17.42
CA LEU A 438 -18.26 -27.00 16.04
C LEU A 438 -19.01 -28.33 15.89
N VAL A 439 -19.38 -28.97 17.01
CA VAL A 439 -20.11 -30.24 17.01
C VAL A 439 -21.61 -29.96 17.14
N THR A 440 -22.31 -29.88 16.01
CA THR A 440 -23.78 -29.80 15.96
C THR A 440 -24.43 -31.13 15.55
N SER A 441 -23.66 -32.02 14.91
CA SER A 441 -24.12 -33.30 14.40
C SER A 441 -23.18 -34.47 14.77
N PRO A 442 -23.68 -35.72 14.76
CA PRO A 442 -22.83 -36.90 14.95
C PRO A 442 -21.73 -37.04 13.90
N THR A 443 -21.96 -36.54 12.68
CA THR A 443 -20.99 -36.56 11.58
C THR A 443 -19.82 -35.62 11.86
N GLU A 444 -20.09 -34.41 12.36
CA GLU A 444 -19.04 -33.46 12.77
C GLU A 444 -18.24 -34.00 13.94
N TYR A 445 -18.90 -34.61 14.93
CA TYR A 445 -18.21 -35.29 16.03
C TYR A 445 -17.23 -36.35 15.50
N GLN A 446 -17.68 -37.21 14.58
CA GLN A 446 -16.83 -38.25 13.99
C GLN A 446 -15.65 -37.66 13.23
N ARG A 447 -15.89 -36.61 12.44
CA ARG A 447 -14.87 -35.94 11.64
C ARG A 447 -13.80 -35.27 12.51
N LEU A 448 -14.21 -34.50 13.52
CA LEU A 448 -13.29 -33.82 14.45
C LEU A 448 -12.56 -34.84 15.34
N SER A 449 -13.26 -35.85 15.83
CA SER A 449 -12.63 -36.93 16.60
C SER A 449 -11.63 -37.72 15.76
N HIS A 450 -11.90 -37.92 14.47
CA HIS A 450 -10.94 -38.56 13.56
C HIS A 450 -9.71 -37.69 13.40
N LEU A 451 -9.87 -36.41 13.04
CA LEU A 451 -8.76 -35.45 12.91
C LEU A 451 -7.85 -35.48 14.16
N LEU A 452 -8.41 -35.31 15.36
CA LEU A 452 -7.62 -35.28 16.60
C LEU A 452 -6.93 -36.62 16.93
N ARG A 453 -7.39 -37.75 16.38
CA ARG A 453 -6.75 -39.06 16.59
C ARG A 453 -5.72 -39.41 15.53
N THR A 454 -5.81 -38.83 14.34
CA THR A 454 -4.99 -39.21 13.19
C THR A 454 -4.08 -38.11 12.69
N LEU A 455 -4.21 -36.88 13.20
CA LEU A 455 -3.31 -35.77 12.89
C LEU A 455 -1.88 -36.19 13.24
N PRO A 456 -0.97 -36.29 12.25
CA PRO A 456 0.43 -36.57 12.54
C PRO A 456 1.05 -35.39 13.28
N GLY A 457 1.92 -35.68 14.23
CA GLY A 457 2.84 -34.69 14.79
C GLY A 457 3.89 -34.25 13.76
N GLU A 458 4.79 -33.36 14.17
CA GLU A 458 5.88 -32.89 13.30
C GLU A 458 6.74 -34.04 12.78
N ASP A 459 7.16 -33.95 11.52
CA ASP A 459 7.98 -34.97 10.85
C ASP A 459 7.35 -36.39 10.82
N GLY A 460 6.02 -36.49 10.93
CA GLY A 460 5.31 -37.77 10.90
C GLY A 460 5.33 -38.53 12.24
N SER A 461 5.65 -37.82 13.34
CA SER A 461 5.56 -38.34 14.70
C SER A 461 4.10 -38.66 15.10
N PRO A 462 3.86 -39.46 16.16
CA PRO A 462 2.52 -39.73 16.67
C PRO A 462 1.75 -38.43 16.97
N PRO A 463 0.40 -38.50 17.06
CA PRO A 463 -0.42 -37.33 17.34
C PRO A 463 0.04 -36.58 18.59
N PRO A 464 0.08 -35.23 18.55
CA PRO A 464 0.58 -34.43 19.66
C PRO A 464 -0.30 -34.62 20.91
N GLU A 465 0.28 -34.51 22.10
CA GLU A 465 -0.44 -34.73 23.35
C GLU A 465 -1.62 -33.78 23.52
N VAL A 466 -1.50 -32.56 22.99
CA VAL A 466 -2.60 -31.58 22.97
C VAL A 466 -3.84 -32.11 22.26
N ALA A 467 -3.69 -32.94 21.22
CA ALA A 467 -4.83 -33.48 20.48
C ALA A 467 -5.67 -34.43 21.35
N ALA A 468 -5.04 -35.19 22.25
CA ALA A 468 -5.76 -36.02 23.21
C ALA A 468 -6.51 -35.18 24.26
N ARG A 469 -5.93 -34.05 24.70
CA ARG A 469 -6.59 -33.11 25.61
C ARG A 469 -7.77 -32.41 24.94
N LEU A 470 -7.60 -31.93 23.71
CA LEU A 470 -8.68 -31.34 22.90
C LEU A 470 -9.77 -32.35 22.57
N LEU A 471 -9.44 -33.64 22.39
CA LEU A 471 -10.44 -34.68 22.18
C LEU A 471 -11.39 -34.81 23.38
N SER A 472 -10.90 -34.56 24.60
CA SER A 472 -11.71 -34.62 25.82
C SER A 472 -12.71 -33.46 25.97
N THR A 473 -12.55 -32.38 25.19
CA THR A 473 -13.46 -31.23 25.21
C THR A 473 -14.65 -31.41 24.30
N LEU A 474 -14.61 -32.36 23.35
CA LEU A 474 -15.75 -32.62 22.48
C LEU A 474 -16.95 -33.12 23.30
N PRO A 475 -18.18 -32.63 23.03
CA PRO A 475 -19.34 -33.03 23.80
C PRO A 475 -19.58 -34.55 23.68
N PRO A 476 -20.02 -35.21 24.76
CA PRO A 476 -20.37 -36.62 24.71
C PRO A 476 -21.51 -36.86 23.72
N ARG A 477 -21.46 -38.02 23.04
CA ARG A 477 -22.47 -38.43 22.06
C ARG A 477 -23.86 -38.58 22.64
#